data_AF-A0A7C3A6Q2-F1
#
_entry.id   AF-A0A7C3A6Q2-F1
#
_cell.length_a   1.000
_cell.length_b   1.000
_cell.length_c   1.000
_cell.angle_alpha   90.00
_cell.angle_beta   90.00
_cell.angle_gamma   90.00
#
_symmetry.space_group_name_H-M   'P 1'
#
loop_
_entity.id
_entity.type
_entity.pdbx_description
1 polymer ?
#
loop_
_entity_poly.entity_id
_entity_poly.type
_entity_poly.pdbx_seq_one_letter_code
_entity_poly.pdbx_strand_id
1 'polypeptide(L)'
;MRKFAELILRYRLSVIVGTVILTGFFALGFTRLWVNSDFTSYLKPDDPAVKLYNRIGEEYKGNSIVMYPALKLVRDLTEAFKGIKGVSSVISLTDTIDIREVEGTLEVGNLIDIRRSGHIQVLQGL
;
A
#
# COMPACT_ATOMS: atom_id res chain seq x y z
N MET A 1 -27.10 14.82 -46.44
CA MET A 1 -27.83 14.15 -45.35
C MET A 1 -28.88 13.13 -45.85
N ARG A 2 -29.93 13.52 -46.60
CA ARG A 2 -31.00 12.58 -47.03
C ARG A 2 -30.52 11.36 -47.85
N LYS A 3 -29.67 11.59 -48.86
CA LYS A 3 -29.11 10.50 -49.70
C LYS A 3 -28.24 9.51 -48.92
N PHE A 4 -27.58 9.96 -47.85
CA PHE A 4 -26.73 9.12 -47.00
C PHE A 4 -27.59 8.26 -46.06
N ALA A 5 -28.65 8.85 -45.49
CA ALA A 5 -29.64 8.13 -44.70
C ALA A 5 -30.38 7.07 -45.52
N GLU A 6 -30.76 7.38 -46.77
CA GLU A 6 -31.39 6.42 -47.69
C GLU A 6 -30.45 5.24 -48.03
N LEU A 7 -29.15 5.49 -48.19
CA LEU A 7 -28.14 4.46 -48.41
C LEU A 7 -28.00 3.53 -47.19
N ILE A 8 -27.97 4.10 -45.99
CA ILE A 8 -27.91 3.35 -44.72
C ILE A 8 -29.16 2.49 -44.53
N LEU A 9 -30.35 3.05 -44.82
CA LEU A 9 -31.61 2.32 -44.71
C LEU A 9 -31.73 1.19 -45.74
N ARG A 10 -31.20 1.38 -46.95
CA ARG A 10 -31.14 0.36 -48.00
C ARG A 10 -30.26 -0.83 -47.61
N TYR A 11 -29.14 -0.57 -46.93
CA TYR A 11 -28.18 -1.59 -46.49
C TYR A 11 -28.20 -1.82 -44.98
N ARG A 12 -29.36 -1.63 -44.33
CA ARG A 12 -29.50 -1.66 -42.86
C ARG A 12 -28.86 -2.87 -42.20
N LEU A 13 -29.00 -4.07 -42.79
CA LEU A 13 -28.42 -5.30 -42.25
C LEU A 13 -26.89 -5.28 -42.33
N SER A 14 -26.31 -4.83 -43.45
CA SER A 14 -24.85 -4.71 -43.60
C SER A 14 -24.27 -3.68 -42.63
N VAL A 15 -24.99 -2.57 -42.40
CA VAL A 15 -24.59 -1.55 -41.43
C VAL A 15 -24.62 -2.11 -40.00
N ILE A 16 -25.71 -2.79 -39.61
CA ILE A 16 -25.83 -3.41 -38.28
C ILE A 16 -24.74 -4.45 -38.06
N VAL A 17 -24.54 -5.36 -39.01
CA VAL A 17 -23.50 -6.40 -38.93
C VAL A 17 -22.11 -5.77 -38.86
N GLY A 18 -21.85 -4.76 -39.69
CA GLY A 18 -20.59 -4.02 -39.67
C GLY A 18 -20.33 -3.35 -38.31
N THR A 19 -21.35 -2.71 -37.72
CA THR A 19 -21.24 -2.12 -36.39
C THR A 19 -20.99 -3.18 -35.33
N VAL A 20 -21.70 -4.32 -35.35
CA VAL A 20 -21.50 -5.40 -34.37
C VAL A 20 -20.09 -5.99 -34.45
N ILE A 21 -19.59 -6.25 -35.67
CA ILE A 21 -18.23 -6.75 -35.89
C ILE A 21 -17.21 -5.72 -35.38
N LEU A 22 -17.40 -4.44 -35.70
CA LEU A 22 -16.49 -3.38 -35.29
C LEU A 22 -16.49 -3.18 -33.77
N THR A 23 -17.67 -3.21 -33.14
CA THR A 23 -17.82 -3.17 -31.68
C THR A 23 -17.16 -4.37 -31.03
N GLY A 24 -17.33 -5.58 -31.58
CA GLY A 24 -16.66 -6.80 -31.11
C GLY A 24 -15.14 -6.71 -31.24
N PHE A 25 -14.63 -6.14 -32.35
CA PHE A 25 -13.20 -5.91 -32.54
C PHE A 25 -12.63 -4.95 -31.48
N PHE A 26 -13.31 -3.84 -31.18
CA PHE A 26 -12.90 -2.95 -30.10
C PHE A 26 -13.05 -3.58 -28.71
N ALA A 27 -14.02 -4.48 -28.52
CA ALA A 27 -14.20 -5.23 -27.28
C ALA A 27 -12.94 -6.04 -26.91
N LEU A 28 -12.23 -6.59 -27.89
CA LEU A 28 -10.95 -7.28 -27.65
C LEU A 28 -9.90 -6.37 -27.01
N GLY A 29 -9.93 -5.07 -27.33
CA GLY A 29 -9.03 -4.06 -26.76
C GLY A 29 -9.25 -3.80 -25.28
N PHE A 30 -10.43 -4.10 -24.72
CA PHE A 30 -10.70 -3.90 -23.29
C PHE A 30 -9.82 -4.76 -22.40
N THR A 31 -9.37 -5.93 -22.88
CA THR A 31 -8.43 -6.80 -22.15
C THR A 31 -7.06 -6.14 -21.91
N ARG A 32 -6.76 -5.07 -22.64
CA ARG A 32 -5.50 -4.31 -22.52
C ARG A 32 -5.67 -2.97 -21.80
N LEU A 33 -6.85 -2.67 -21.27
CA LEU A 33 -7.05 -1.46 -20.47
C LEU A 33 -6.44 -1.66 -19.09
N TRP A 34 -5.41 -0.86 -18.77
CA TRP A 34 -4.90 -0.74 -17.41
C TRP A 34 -5.41 0.57 -16.78
N VAL A 35 -5.80 0.50 -15.52
CA VAL A 35 -6.06 1.69 -14.72
C VAL A 35 -4.75 2.11 -14.08
N ASN A 36 -4.36 3.37 -14.25
CA ASN A 36 -3.22 3.91 -13.53
C ASN A 36 -3.64 4.22 -12.09
N SER A 37 -3.13 3.47 -11.12
CA SER A 37 -3.41 3.68 -9.69
C SER A 37 -2.45 4.67 -9.03
N ASP A 38 -1.42 5.11 -9.75
CA ASP A 38 -0.46 6.06 -9.22
C ASP A 38 -1.04 7.48 -9.26
N PHE A 39 -1.54 7.94 -8.10
CA PHE A 39 -2.10 9.28 -7.99
C PHE A 39 -1.06 10.37 -8.32
N THR A 40 0.23 10.11 -8.05
CA THR A 40 1.29 11.10 -8.29
C THR A 40 1.48 11.39 -9.78
N SER A 41 1.11 10.45 -10.65
CA SER A 41 1.16 10.62 -12.11
C SER A 41 0.17 11.66 -12.65
N TYR A 42 -0.84 12.03 -11.88
CA TYR A 42 -1.78 13.11 -12.23
C TYR A 42 -1.30 14.49 -11.80
N LEU A 43 -0.19 14.58 -11.06
CA LEU A 43 0.39 15.84 -10.61
C LEU A 43 1.28 16.44 -11.70
N LYS A 44 1.49 17.77 -11.67
CA LYS A 44 2.36 18.46 -12.62
C LYS A 44 3.81 18.02 -12.41
N PRO A 45 4.46 17.37 -13.41
CA PRO A 45 5.82 16.83 -13.23
C PRO A 45 6.87 17.91 -12.96
N ASP A 46 6.64 19.13 -13.44
CA ASP A 46 7.57 20.25 -13.29
C ASP A 46 7.42 21.05 -12.00
N ASP A 47 6.40 20.73 -11.20
CA ASP A 47 6.23 21.38 -9.90
C ASP A 47 7.39 21.01 -8.96
N PRO A 48 8.07 21.99 -8.34
CA PRO A 48 9.20 21.73 -7.46
C PRO A 48 8.84 20.86 -6.25
N ALA A 49 7.59 20.93 -5.75
CA ALA A 49 7.14 20.10 -4.65
C ALA A 49 6.97 18.63 -5.07
N VAL A 50 6.51 18.38 -6.30
CA VAL A 50 6.40 17.02 -6.87
C VAL A 50 7.78 16.41 -7.10
N LYS A 51 8.73 17.19 -7.61
CA LYS A 51 10.12 16.75 -7.79
C LYS A 51 10.78 16.39 -6.45
N LEU A 52 10.56 17.20 -5.42
CA LEU A 52 11.07 16.92 -4.08
C LEU A 52 10.43 15.66 -3.49
N TYR A 53 9.10 15.53 -3.59
CA TYR A 53 8.37 14.36 -3.11
C TYR A 53 8.87 13.07 -3.78
N ASN A 54 9.00 13.05 -5.10
CA ASN A 54 9.49 11.89 -5.85
C ASN A 54 10.93 11.52 -5.48
N ARG A 55 11.82 12.53 -5.34
CA ARG A 55 13.21 12.30 -4.91
C ARG A 55 13.27 11.69 -3.52
N ILE A 56 12.52 12.23 -2.55
CA ILE A 56 12.48 11.69 -1.18
C ILE A 56 11.89 10.27 -1.19
N GLY A 57 10.84 10.03 -1.97
CA GLY A 57 10.23 8.71 -2.12
C GLY A 57 11.19 7.68 -2.71
N GLU A 58 12.01 8.05 -3.69
CA GLU A 58 13.00 7.17 -4.34
C GLU A 58 14.23 6.94 -3.44
N GLU A 59 14.76 8.00 -2.83
CA GLU A 59 15.98 7.97 -2.02
C GLU A 59 15.76 7.28 -0.66
N TYR A 60 14.59 7.52 -0.03
CA TYR A 60 14.26 6.97 1.29
C TYR A 60 13.22 5.84 1.25
N LYS A 61 12.79 5.41 0.05
CA LYS A 61 11.88 4.29 -0.21
C LYS A 61 10.57 4.31 0.62
N GLY A 62 9.95 5.48 0.73
CA GLY A 62 8.57 5.69 1.20
C GLY A 62 8.25 5.24 2.63
N ASN A 63 7.83 6.17 3.48
CA ASN A 63 7.26 5.85 4.79
C ASN A 63 5.71 5.90 4.72
N SER A 64 5.04 4.75 4.74
CA SER A 64 3.60 4.67 4.98
C SER A 64 3.35 4.66 6.48
N ILE A 65 2.85 5.78 7.03
CA ILE A 65 2.50 5.86 8.44
C ILE A 65 1.10 5.25 8.62
N VAL A 66 1.04 4.15 9.38
CA VAL A 66 -0.23 3.58 9.84
C VAL A 66 -0.27 3.64 11.35
N MET A 67 -1.29 4.29 11.91
CA MET A 67 -1.45 4.43 13.35
C MET A 67 -2.33 3.32 13.90
N TYR A 68 -1.79 2.53 14.82
CA TYR A 68 -2.51 1.45 15.51
C TYR A 68 -2.63 1.77 17.00
N PRO A 69 -3.83 1.64 17.60
CA PRO A 69 -4.04 2.00 19.01
C PRO A 69 -3.47 0.97 20.01
N ALA A 70 -3.02 -0.21 19.56
CA ALA A 70 -2.65 -1.31 20.44
C ALA A 70 -1.21 -1.81 20.19
N LEU A 71 -0.37 -1.76 21.23
CA LEU A 71 1.01 -2.28 21.20
C LEU A 71 1.09 -3.79 20.88
N LYS A 72 0.08 -4.56 21.29
CA LYS A 72 0.00 -5.99 20.93
C LYS A 72 -0.12 -6.19 19.41
N LEU A 73 -0.93 -5.37 18.75
CA LEU A 73 -1.11 -5.42 17.30
C LEU A 73 0.20 -5.05 16.59
N VAL A 74 0.93 -4.04 17.09
CA VAL A 74 2.25 -3.66 16.55
C VAL A 74 3.23 -4.83 16.62
N ARG A 75 3.27 -5.57 17.73
CA ARG A 75 4.13 -6.77 17.87
C ARG A 75 3.73 -7.87 16.90
N ASP A 76 2.44 -8.19 16.84
CA ASP A 76 1.94 -9.29 15.99
C ASP A 76 2.18 -8.97 14.50
N LEU A 77 2.04 -7.71 14.09
CA LEU A 77 2.42 -7.22 12.75
C LEU A 77 3.94 -7.31 12.52
N THR A 78 4.74 -6.93 13.51
CA THR A 78 6.21 -6.99 13.43
C THR A 78 6.67 -8.41 13.11
N GLU A 79 6.17 -9.41 13.83
CA GLU A 79 6.49 -10.82 13.59
C GLU A 79 5.98 -11.31 12.23
N ALA A 80 4.76 -10.92 11.83
CA ALA A 80 4.24 -11.27 10.52
C ALA A 80 5.11 -10.70 9.38
N PHE A 81 5.57 -9.45 9.49
CA PHE A 81 6.38 -8.80 8.47
C PHE A 81 7.81 -9.34 8.36
N LYS A 82 8.43 -9.77 9.48
CA LYS A 82 9.75 -10.42 9.48
C LYS A 82 9.77 -11.69 8.62
N GLY A 83 8.64 -12.39 8.52
CA GLY A 83 8.52 -13.63 7.75
C GLY A 83 8.31 -13.45 6.25
N ILE A 84 8.11 -12.22 5.76
CA ILE A 84 7.79 -11.97 4.35
C ILE A 84 9.07 -11.97 3.51
N LYS A 85 9.11 -12.85 2.50
CA LYS A 85 10.20 -12.89 1.53
C LYS A 85 10.28 -11.55 0.78
N GLY A 86 11.42 -10.87 0.91
CA GLY A 86 11.66 -9.55 0.30
C GLY A 86 11.67 -8.39 1.30
N VAL A 87 11.28 -8.62 2.55
CA VAL A 87 11.46 -7.65 3.64
C VAL A 87 12.89 -7.79 4.17
N SER A 88 13.68 -6.71 4.10
CA SER A 88 15.08 -6.71 4.55
C SER A 88 15.22 -6.56 6.06
N SER A 89 14.36 -5.76 6.68
CA SER A 89 14.35 -5.52 8.13
C SER A 89 13.00 -4.96 8.57
N VAL A 90 12.63 -5.24 9.81
CA VAL A 90 11.46 -4.65 10.49
C VAL A 90 11.96 -4.12 11.82
N ILE A 91 11.76 -2.83 12.09
CA ILE A 91 12.16 -2.17 13.34
C ILE A 91 10.88 -1.73 14.05
N SER A 92 10.74 -2.07 15.32
CA SER A 92 9.51 -1.85 16.10
C SER A 92 9.84 -1.52 17.55
N LEU A 93 9.03 -0.67 18.19
CA LEU A 93 9.18 -0.32 19.61
C LEU A 93 9.22 -1.55 20.53
N THR A 94 8.57 -2.64 20.11
CA THR A 94 8.48 -3.89 20.89
C THR A 94 9.63 -4.86 20.62
N ASP A 95 10.50 -4.54 19.66
CA ASP A 95 11.58 -5.40 19.15
C ASP A 95 12.95 -4.69 19.11
N THR A 96 13.00 -3.41 19.48
CA THR A 96 14.25 -2.66 19.67
C THR A 96 14.93 -3.08 20.95
N ILE A 97 16.22 -3.43 20.86
CA ILE A 97 17.06 -3.78 22.02
C ILE A 97 17.29 -2.54 22.89
N ASP A 98 17.06 -2.68 24.18
CA ASP A 98 17.37 -1.70 25.23
C ASP A 98 18.35 -2.33 26.23
N ILE A 99 19.42 -1.58 26.54
CA ILE A 99 20.47 -2.00 27.46
C ILE A 99 20.51 -0.99 28.59
N ARG A 100 20.24 -1.45 29.80
CA ARG A 100 20.17 -0.59 30.97
C ARG A 100 20.73 -1.29 32.20
N GLU A 101 21.26 -0.48 33.11
CA GLU A 101 21.71 -0.96 34.40
C GLU A 101 20.52 -1.00 35.37
N VAL A 102 20.26 -2.16 35.94
CA VAL A 102 19.23 -2.38 36.97
C VAL A 102 19.91 -3.06 38.15
N GLU A 103 19.82 -2.43 39.33
CA GLU A 103 20.40 -2.94 40.58
C GLU A 103 21.90 -3.29 40.50
N GLY A 104 22.66 -2.53 39.71
CA GLY A 104 24.11 -2.75 39.54
C GLY A 104 24.47 -3.88 38.56
N THR A 105 23.48 -4.46 37.88
CA THR A 105 23.66 -5.45 36.82
C THR A 105 23.20 -4.91 35.47
N LEU A 106 23.93 -5.23 34.40
CA LEU A 106 23.53 -4.91 33.04
C LEU A 106 22.43 -5.87 32.59
N GLU A 107 21.22 -5.34 32.39
CA GLU A 107 20.11 -6.07 31.77
C GLU A 107 20.01 -5.72 30.28
N VAL A 108 19.85 -6.74 29.44
CA VAL A 108 19.54 -6.60 28.00
C VAL A 108 18.10 -7.08 27.78
N GLY A 109 17.26 -6.21 27.24
CA GLY A 109 15.85 -6.50 26.98
C GLY A 109 15.31 -5.73 25.78
N ASN A 110 13.99 -5.71 25.64
CA ASN A 110 13.33 -4.89 24.62
C ASN A 110 12.93 -3.52 25.23
N LEU A 111 12.95 -2.48 24.40
CA LEU A 111 12.58 -1.11 24.77
C LEU A 111 11.19 -1.02 25.39
N ILE A 112 10.22 -1.76 24.83
CA ILE A 112 8.90 -1.96 25.44
C ILE A 112 8.64 -3.46 25.60
N ASP A 113 8.63 -3.93 26.86
CA ASP A 113 8.28 -5.29 27.21
C ASP A 113 6.79 -5.41 27.57
N ILE A 114 5.99 -5.92 26.63
CA ILE A 114 4.55 -6.18 26.84
C ILE A 114 4.33 -7.41 27.74
N ARG A 115 5.32 -8.30 27.92
CA ARG A 115 5.18 -9.49 28.80
C ARG A 115 5.26 -9.13 30.28
N ARG A 116 5.99 -8.08 30.67
CA ARG A 116 6.13 -7.64 32.08
C ARG A 116 4.86 -7.00 32.68
N SER A 117 3.88 -6.58 31.87
CA SER A 117 2.68 -5.88 32.35
C SER A 117 1.73 -6.75 33.21
N GLY A 118 1.98 -8.06 33.36
CA GLY A 118 1.18 -8.96 34.19
C GLY A 118 1.63 -9.14 35.64
N HIS A 119 2.77 -8.58 36.07
CA HIS A 119 3.39 -8.90 37.36
C HIS A 119 3.35 -7.79 38.43
N ILE A 120 2.74 -6.63 38.18
CA ILE A 120 2.67 -5.52 39.16
C ILE A 120 1.40 -5.59 40.02
N GLN A 121 0.98 -6.77 40.51
CA GLN A 121 -0.15 -6.86 41.46
C GLN A 121 0.06 -7.75 42.70
N VAL A 122 1.24 -8.31 42.97
CA VAL A 122 1.38 -9.29 44.07
C VAL A 122 2.22 -8.83 45.27
N LEU A 123 2.67 -7.57 45.34
CA LEU A 123 3.45 -7.09 46.49
C LEU A 123 2.90 -5.81 47.15
N GLN A 124 1.58 -5.75 47.33
CA GLN A 124 0.96 -4.92 48.38
C GLN A 124 -0.18 -5.70 49.01
N GLY A 125 0.14 -6.52 50.01
CA GLY A 125 -0.86 -7.30 50.73
C GLY A 125 -0.27 -8.50 51.45
N LEU A 126 0.63 -8.25 52.41
CA LEU A 126 0.86 -9.06 53.61
C LEU A 126 1.77 -8.29 54.57
#